data_AF-A0A1R1SI89-F1
#
_entry.id   AF-A0A1R1SI89-F1
#
_cell.length_a   1.000
_cell.length_b   1.000
_cell.length_c   1.000
_cell.angle_alpha   90.00
_cell.angle_beta   90.00
_cell.angle_gamma   90.00
#
_symmetry.space_group_name_H-M   'P 1'
#
loop_
_entity.id
_entity.type
_entity.pdbx_description
1 polymer ?
#
loop_
_entity_poly.entity_id
_entity_poly.type
_entity_poly.pdbx_seq_one_letter_code
_entity_poly.pdbx_strand_id
1 'polypeptide(L)' 'EDRLADEGVLVWRLPLPGADRDTLGLVRRGDELIITVGPFHRVLPLPSALRRCTVSGAGLRDGSLHVRFAPDPELWPRGL' A
#
# COMPACT_ATOMS: atom_id res chain seq x y z
N GLU A 1 4.11 -9.19 0.45
CA GLU A 1 3.85 -10.41 -0.32
C GLU A 1 3.94 -10.05 -1.78
N ASP A 2 4.82 -10.73 -2.50
CA ASP A 2 5.01 -10.52 -3.93
C ASP A 2 4.03 -11.42 -4.68
N ARG A 3 3.07 -10.82 -5.39
CA ARG A 3 2.10 -11.53 -6.24
C ARG A 3 2.21 -11.07 -7.69
N LEU A 4 3.36 -10.53 -8.10
CA LEU A 4 3.54 -9.99 -9.45
C LEU A 4 3.34 -11.05 -10.54
N ALA A 5 3.77 -12.29 -10.30
CA ALA A 5 3.69 -13.37 -11.29
C ALA A 5 2.25 -13.85 -11.58
N ASP A 6 1.33 -13.73 -10.62
CA ASP A 6 -0.03 -14.25 -10.71
C ASP A 6 -1.06 -13.14 -10.92
N GLU A 7 -0.96 -12.05 -10.14
CA GLU A 7 -1.95 -10.97 -10.11
C GLU A 7 -1.39 -9.61 -10.58
N GLY A 8 -0.09 -9.53 -10.91
CA GLY A 8 0.55 -8.28 -11.33
C GLY A 8 0.61 -7.21 -10.23
N VAL A 9 0.47 -7.59 -8.96
CA VAL A 9 0.47 -6.66 -7.82
C VAL A 9 1.40 -7.09 -6.68
N LEU A 10 1.88 -6.11 -5.92
CA LEU A 10 2.58 -6.29 -4.65
C LEU A 10 1.62 -5.96 -3.49
N VAL A 11 1.56 -6.82 -2.48
CA VAL A 11 0.71 -6.59 -1.30
C VAL A 11 1.55 -6.31 -0.07
N TRP A 12 1.42 -5.11 0.49
CA TRP A 12 2.03 -4.77 1.78
C TRP A 12 1.00 -4.91 2.91
N ARG A 13 1.32 -5.78 3.89
CA ARG A 13 0.49 -6.04 5.06
C ARG A 13 1.05 -5.31 6.28
N LEU A 14 0.20 -4.57 6.96
CA LEU A 14 0.54 -3.79 8.14
C LEU A 14 -0.46 -4.10 9.25
N PRO A 15 -0.01 -4.63 10.42
CA PRO A 15 -0.92 -4.89 11.52
C PRO A 15 -1.46 -3.55 12.06
N LEU A 16 -2.78 -3.45 12.15
CA LEU A 16 -3.52 -2.31 12.70
C LEU A 16 -4.60 -2.85 13.66
N PRO A 17 -4.20 -3.43 14.80
CA PRO A 17 -5.16 -3.94 15.77
C PRO A 17 -6.05 -2.79 16.28
N GLY A 18 -7.36 -3.01 16.28
CA GLY A 18 -8.34 -2.03 16.74
C GLY A 18 -8.62 -0.88 15.76
N ALA A 19 -8.06 -0.91 14.54
CA ALA A 19 -8.48 0.01 13.50
C ALA A 19 -9.90 -0.31 13.03
N ASP A 20 -10.68 0.73 12.79
CA ASP A 20 -11.98 0.63 12.15
C ASP A 20 -11.90 1.18 10.72
N ARG A 21 -12.63 0.55 9.78
CA ARG A 21 -12.59 0.92 8.37
C ARG A 21 -13.14 2.33 8.10
N ASP A 22 -14.10 2.80 8.89
CA ASP A 22 -14.72 4.12 8.73
C ASP A 22 -13.76 5.26 9.10
N THR A 23 -12.83 4.98 9.99
CA THR A 23 -11.82 5.94 10.47
C THR A 23 -10.44 5.76 9.82
N LEU A 24 -10.33 4.85 8.83
CA LEU A 24 -9.09 4.52 8.17
C LEU A 24 -8.85 5.43 6.96
N GLY A 25 -7.78 6.23 7.02
CA GLY A 25 -7.25 7.00 5.90
C GLY A 25 -5.95 6.40 5.36
N LEU A 26 -5.77 6.49 4.04
CA LEU A 26 -4.53 6.10 3.37
C LEU A 26 -4.16 7.16 2.34
N VAL A 27 -2.97 7.75 2.48
CA VAL A 27 -2.44 8.71 1.51
C VAL A 27 -1.02 8.30 1.15
N ARG A 28 -0.71 8.27 -0.15
CA ARG A 28 0.67 8.16 -0.62
C ARG A 28 1.22 9.54 -0.92
N ARG A 29 2.42 9.83 -0.41
CA ARG A 29 3.15 11.08 -0.69
C ARG A 29 4.58 10.74 -1.09
N GLY A 30 4.86 10.77 -2.39
CA GLY A 30 6.16 10.39 -2.94
C GLY A 30 6.56 8.95 -2.56
N ASP A 31 7.61 8.85 -1.76
CA ASP A 31 8.17 7.59 -1.25
C ASP A 31 7.64 7.22 0.14
N GLU A 32 6.56 7.84 0.61
CA GLU A 32 5.98 7.58 1.92
C GLU A 32 4.50 7.21 1.83
N LEU A 33 4.06 6.39 2.78
CA LEU A 33 2.68 6.01 2.99
C LEU A 33 2.23 6.53 4.36
N ILE A 34 1.23 7.40 4.34
CA ILE A 34 0.61 7.98 5.51
C ILE A 34 -0.67 7.21 5.78
N ILE A 35 -0.77 6.64 6.97
CA ILE A 35 -1.91 5.85 7.43
C ILE A 35 -2.55 6.59 8.58
N THR A 36 -3.84 6.86 8.48
CA THR A 36 -4.63 7.51 9.54
C THR A 36 -5.61 6.49 10.11
N VAL A 37 -5.71 6.39 11.42
CA VAL A 37 -6.70 5.57 12.14
C VAL A 37 -7.28 6.42 13.25
N GLY A 38 -8.46 7.01 13.02
CA GLY A 38 -9.08 7.97 13.94
C GLY A 38 -8.12 9.13 14.25
N PRO A 39 -7.72 9.35 15.52
CA PRO A 39 -6.81 10.45 15.88
C PRO A 39 -5.32 10.13 15.62
N PHE A 40 -4.99 8.88 15.28
CA PHE A 40 -3.61 8.45 15.12
C PHE A 40 -3.18 8.51 13.66
N HIS A 41 -1.96 8.96 13.41
CA HIS A 41 -1.32 8.90 12.10
C HIS A 41 0.04 8.22 12.19
N ARG A 42 0.36 7.40 11.19
CA ARG A 42 1.64 6.74 11.04
C ARG A 42 2.18 7.01 9.65
N VAL A 43 3.40 7.54 9.58
CA VAL A 43 4.13 7.72 8.33
C VAL A 43 5.11 6.57 8.19
N LEU A 44 5.05 5.87 7.06
CA LEU A 44 5.90 4.73 6.75
C LEU A 44 6.66 4.98 5.44
N PRO A 45 8.00 4.89 5.46
CA PRO A 45 8.76 4.95 4.22
C PRO A 45 8.45 3.72 3.36
N LEU A 46 8.24 3.93 2.06
CA LEU A 46 8.03 2.86 1.10
C LEU A 46 9.36 2.11 0.89
N PRO A 47 9.34 0.77 1.04
CA PRO A 47 10.41 -0.09 0.55
C PRO A 47 10.72 0.22 -0.92
N SER A 48 11.98 0.07 -1.32
CA SER A 48 12.45 0.42 -2.67
C SER A 48 11.62 -0.19 -3.81
N ALA A 49 11.16 -1.43 -3.65
CA ALA A 49 10.29 -2.10 -4.61
C ALA A 49 8.93 -1.39 -4.81
N LEU A 50 8.36 -0.81 -3.74
CA LEU A 50 7.05 -0.15 -3.78
C LEU A 50 7.13 1.30 -4.26
N ARG A 51 8.31 1.94 -4.21
CA ARG A 51 8.48 3.33 -4.69
C ARG A 51 8.14 3.48 -6.18
N ARG A 52 8.42 2.45 -6.96
CA ARG A 52 8.13 2.37 -8.41
C ARG A 52 6.73 1.78 -8.73
N CYS A 53 5.87 1.61 -7.73
CA CYS A 53 4.53 1.04 -7.89
C CYS A 53 3.47 2.01 -7.39
N THR A 54 2.35 2.16 -8.09
CA THR A 54 1.20 2.98 -7.66
C THR A 54 0.27 2.20 -6.74
N VAL A 55 -0.41 2.89 -5.80
CA VAL A 55 -1.41 2.24 -4.96
C VAL A 55 -2.63 1.95 -5.82
N SER A 56 -2.97 0.66 -5.98
CA SER A 56 -4.14 0.21 -6.74
C SER A 56 -5.36 -0.05 -5.84
N GLY A 57 -5.15 -0.17 -4.53
CA GLY A 57 -6.23 -0.23 -3.55
C GLY A 57 -5.74 -0.57 -2.15
N ALA A 58 -6.61 -0.38 -1.16
CA ALA A 58 -6.32 -0.77 0.21
C ALA A 58 -7.57 -1.33 0.91
N GLY A 59 -7.38 -2.25 1.84
CA GLY A 59 -8.46 -2.82 2.63
C GLY A 59 -7.99 -3.28 3.99
N LEU A 60 -8.82 -3.02 5.01
CA LEU A 60 -8.65 -3.58 6.34
C LEU A 60 -9.35 -4.93 6.41
N ARG A 61 -8.62 -5.96 6.84
CA ARG A 61 -9.12 -7.32 7.02
C ARG A 61 -8.39 -7.98 8.20
N ASP A 62 -9.15 -8.62 9.09
CA ASP A 62 -8.59 -9.40 10.21
C ASP A 62 -7.56 -8.57 11.05
N GLY A 63 -7.87 -7.29 11.32
CA GLY A 63 -6.98 -6.38 12.06
C GLY A 63 -5.70 -5.99 11.32
N SER A 64 -5.61 -6.22 10.02
CA SER A 64 -4.46 -5.90 9.18
C SER A 64 -4.86 -5.05 7.98
N LEU A 65 -4.09 -4.01 7.71
CA LEU A 65 -4.20 -3.21 6.50
C LEU A 65 -3.43 -3.89 5.38
N HIS A 66 -4.14 -4.18 4.29
CA HIS A 66 -3.59 -4.75 3.07
C HIS A 66 -3.60 -3.67 2.01
N VAL A 67 -2.42 -3.21 1.61
CA VAL A 67 -2.26 -2.22 0.54
C VAL A 67 -1.75 -2.93 -0.70
N ARG A 68 -2.49 -2.82 -1.80
CA ARG A 68 -2.11 -3.33 -3.11
C ARG A 68 -1.39 -2.24 -3.88
N PHE A 69 -0.27 -2.62 -4.45
CA PHE A 69 0.55 -1.80 -5.32
C PHE A 69 0.62 -2.45 -6.69
N ALA A 70 0.35 -1.70 -7.75
CA ALA A 70 0.57 -2.13 -9.12
C ALA A 70 1.86 -1.47 -9.63
N PRO A 71 2.74 -2.19 -10.37
CA PRO A 71 3.87 -1.58 -11.06
C PRO A 71 3.37 -0.40 -11.89
N ASP A 72 4.01 0.76 -11.69
CA ASP A 72 3.63 1.95 -12.42
C ASP A 72 4.05 1.79 -13.89
N PRO A 73 3.13 1.75 -14.86
CA PRO A 73 3.48 1.57 -16.28
C PRO A 73 4.29 2.73 -16.85
N GLU A 74 4.32 3.90 -16.19
CA GLU A 74 5.15 5.04 -16.59
C GLU A 74 6.60 4.91 -16.08
N LEU A 75 6.80 4.20 -14.96
CA LEU A 75 8.13 3.95 -14.38
C LEU A 75 8.69 2.57 -14.71
N TRP A 76 7.83 1.63 -15.09
CA TRP A 76 8.18 0.34 -15.65
C TRP A 76 7.90 0.38 -17.16
N PRO A 77 8.90 0.65 -18.01
CA PRO A 77 8.68 0.62 -19.44
C PRO A 77 8.17 -0.77 -19.82
N ARG A 78 6.93 -0.85 -20.29
CA ARG A 78 6.45 -2.03 -21.00
C ARG A 78 7.16 -2.08 -22.34
N GLY A 79 8.21 -2.89 -22.43
CA GLY A 79 8.81 -3.25 -23.71
C GLY A 79 10.32 -3.22 -23.71
N LEU A 80 10.91 -4.40 -23.63
CA LEU A 80 11.96 -4.80 -24.57
C LEU A 80 11.55 -6.15 -25.15
#